data_AF-A0A0S8J138-F1
#
_entry.id   AF-A0A0S8J138-F1
#
_cell.length_a   1.000
_cell.length_b   1.000
_cell.length_c   1.000
_cell.angle_alpha   90.00
_cell.angle_beta   90.00
_cell.angle_gamma   90.00
#
_symmetry.space_group_name_H-M   'P 1'
#
loop_
_entity.id
_entity.type
_entity.pdbx_description
1 polymer ?
#
loop_
_entity_poly.entity_id
_entity_poly.type
_entity_poly.pdbx_seq_one_letter_code
_entity_poly.pdbx_strand_id
1 'polypeptide(L)'
;MLEIKRELKNIDLFDYKRIECPVCGKINRFKTLKQKAYTERERDTDFRPKKLLWRDSRYQNLNPLLHFMACCRYCFYTREFDRDYQGWKKNQHFREALLPAIRKNHLKLLRKEDSIIKKIGNTLSPELYPFETAVLKLLLGIVDEDLNPEKQNLNLARYYLRIAWLFRDEKERALQLRRKTKKDLNEGFNRALLSQEEYRSGIKKLQDGVESFLKQIKVSAKTDILKSFNRMERKVNSTKKALEHLRSLIQKENEKVFMDYSNFEDFLFYLKIYWQDVPTNENEALELAFKYYQKNLKENRLFNQKIQASYLLGDISKRIGNLDNAKRYFDLAMRLGEDFLHKHKDDMVKTALAHKVLELSKSQYRSLKTL
;
A
#
# COMPACT_ATOMS: atom_id res chain seq x y z
N MET A 1 -25.82 -8.03 34.49
CA MET A 1 -24.63 -7.89 33.62
C MET A 1 -24.08 -9.28 33.34
N LEU A 2 -24.53 -9.90 32.25
CA LEU A 2 -23.99 -11.18 31.78
C LEU A 2 -22.64 -10.91 31.10
N GLU A 3 -21.57 -11.35 31.74
CA GLU A 3 -20.24 -11.42 31.14
C GLU A 3 -20.26 -12.40 29.97
N ILE A 4 -20.32 -11.86 28.74
CA ILE A 4 -19.93 -12.60 27.55
C ILE A 4 -18.40 -12.73 27.59
N LYS A 5 -17.91 -13.78 28.25
CA LYS A 5 -16.57 -14.33 27.98
C LYS A 5 -16.59 -14.88 26.56
N ARG A 6 -16.31 -14.02 25.58
CA ARG A 6 -15.91 -14.47 24.24
C ARG A 6 -14.60 -15.23 24.41
N GLU A 7 -14.68 -16.55 24.36
CA GLU A 7 -13.55 -17.39 24.01
C GLU A 7 -12.96 -16.86 22.71
N LEU A 8 -11.87 -16.12 22.81
CA LEU A 8 -10.96 -15.86 21.70
C LEU A 8 -10.29 -17.20 21.37
N LYS A 9 -11.04 -18.12 20.73
CA LYS A 9 -10.42 -19.17 19.94
C LYS A 9 -9.42 -18.44 19.05
N ASN A 10 -8.15 -18.81 19.16
CA ASN A 10 -7.08 -18.27 18.34
C ASN A 10 -7.42 -18.63 16.88
N ILE A 11 -8.16 -17.76 16.19
CA ILE A 11 -8.59 -18.01 14.82
C ILE A 11 -7.32 -17.82 13.98
N ASP A 12 -6.65 -18.92 13.70
CA ASP A 12 -5.54 -18.92 12.77
C ASP A 12 -6.07 -18.54 11.39
N LEU A 13 -5.74 -17.32 10.92
CA LEU A 13 -6.17 -16.77 9.63
C LEU A 13 -5.30 -17.21 8.45
N PHE A 14 -4.22 -17.94 8.72
CA PHE A 14 -3.25 -18.32 7.71
C PHE A 14 -3.19 -19.83 7.55
N ASP A 15 -2.90 -20.27 6.33
CA ASP A 15 -2.48 -21.63 6.03
C ASP A 15 -1.03 -21.61 5.57
N TYR A 16 -0.36 -22.75 5.68
CA TYR A 16 0.95 -22.96 5.09
C TYR A 16 0.88 -24.07 4.06
N LYS A 17 1.29 -23.76 2.83
CA LYS A 17 1.32 -24.73 1.73
C LYS A 17 2.74 -25.00 1.29
N ARG A 18 3.08 -26.28 1.16
CA ARG A 18 4.37 -26.73 0.61
C ARG A 18 4.20 -26.98 -0.88
N ILE A 19 4.94 -26.24 -1.70
CA ILE A 19 4.86 -26.33 -3.16
C ILE A 19 6.26 -26.36 -3.74
N GLU A 20 6.49 -27.29 -4.66
CA GLU A 20 7.71 -27.36 -5.43
C GLU A 20 7.75 -26.25 -6.49
N CYS A 21 8.83 -25.49 -6.54
CA CYS A 21 9.02 -24.47 -7.55
C CYS A 21 9.19 -25.13 -8.93
N PRO A 22 8.41 -24.74 -9.95
CA PRO A 22 8.49 -25.34 -11.28
C PRO A 22 9.84 -25.08 -11.97
N VAL A 23 10.54 -24.00 -11.61
CA VAL A 23 11.81 -23.61 -12.25
C VAL A 23 13.03 -24.27 -11.63
N CYS A 24 13.15 -24.30 -10.30
CA CYS A 24 14.33 -24.83 -9.62
C CYS A 24 14.12 -26.18 -8.91
N GLY A 25 12.88 -26.68 -8.85
CA GLY A 25 12.55 -27.95 -8.19
C GLY A 25 12.65 -27.94 -6.66
N LYS A 26 12.98 -26.79 -6.04
CA LYS A 26 13.06 -26.69 -4.59
C LYS A 26 11.67 -26.50 -3.97
N ILE A 27 11.45 -27.14 -2.82
CA ILE A 27 10.21 -27.03 -2.06
C ILE A 27 10.20 -25.72 -1.25
N ASN A 28 9.15 -24.93 -1.46
CA ASN A 28 8.87 -23.69 -0.75
C ASN A 28 7.70 -23.88 0.21
N ARG A 29 7.69 -23.11 1.31
CA ARG A 29 6.57 -23.03 2.24
C ARG A 29 5.96 -21.64 2.14
N PHE A 30 4.76 -21.55 1.59
CA PHE A 30 4.05 -20.30 1.39
C PHE A 30 3.00 -20.08 2.49
N LYS A 31 3.03 -18.90 3.12
CA LYS A 31 1.99 -18.42 4.05
C LYS A 31 0.86 -17.80 3.24
N THR A 32 -0.34 -18.36 3.33
CA THR A 32 -1.51 -18.01 2.51
C THR A 32 -2.70 -17.63 3.38
N LEU A 33 -3.57 -16.76 2.88
CA LEU A 33 -4.78 -16.35 3.59
C LEU A 33 -5.86 -17.43 3.47
N LYS A 34 -6.47 -17.81 4.60
CA LYS A 34 -7.64 -18.69 4.60
C LYS A 34 -8.83 -18.00 3.94
N GLN A 35 -9.75 -18.81 3.41
CA GLN A 35 -11.03 -18.28 2.92
C GLN A 35 -11.75 -17.54 4.05
N LYS A 36 -12.30 -16.36 3.76
CA LYS A 36 -12.95 -15.46 4.74
C LYS A 36 -12.02 -14.96 5.86
N ALA A 37 -10.69 -14.94 5.66
CA ALA A 37 -9.76 -14.31 6.60
C ALA A 37 -10.06 -12.81 6.80
N TYR A 38 -10.55 -12.17 5.75
CA TYR A 38 -11.10 -10.81 5.77
C TYR A 38 -12.33 -10.72 4.86
N THR A 39 -13.08 -9.63 4.97
CA THR A 39 -14.22 -9.29 4.10
C THR A 39 -14.01 -7.91 3.49
N GLU A 40 -14.25 -7.78 2.18
CA GLU A 40 -14.28 -6.50 1.49
C GLU A 40 -15.66 -5.85 1.65
N ARG A 41 -15.73 -4.65 2.22
CA ARG A 41 -17.01 -3.91 2.38
C ARG A 41 -17.23 -2.87 1.29
N GLU A 42 -16.15 -2.25 0.82
CA GLU A 42 -16.19 -1.16 -0.15
C GLU A 42 -15.09 -1.32 -1.18
N ARG A 43 -15.38 -0.87 -2.41
CA ARG A 43 -14.42 -0.82 -3.52
C ARG A 43 -14.34 0.60 -4.09
N ASP A 44 -13.14 0.94 -4.54
CA ASP A 44 -12.88 2.11 -5.35
C ASP A 44 -13.38 1.91 -6.79
N THR A 45 -13.30 2.96 -7.60
CA THR A 45 -13.76 2.93 -9.00
C THR A 45 -12.90 2.03 -9.89
N ASP A 46 -11.63 1.84 -9.59
CA ASP A 46 -10.75 0.87 -10.26
C ASP A 46 -10.88 -0.55 -9.66
N PHE A 47 -11.90 -0.80 -8.84
CA PHE A 47 -12.14 -2.03 -8.08
C PHE A 47 -11.14 -2.32 -6.94
N ARG A 48 -10.24 -1.38 -6.59
CA ARG A 48 -9.40 -1.52 -5.40
C ARG A 48 -10.26 -1.69 -4.14
N PRO A 49 -10.02 -2.69 -3.28
CA PRO A 49 -10.69 -2.76 -1.97
C PRO A 49 -10.33 -1.58 -1.07
N LYS A 50 -11.31 -0.83 -0.55
CA LYS A 50 -11.08 0.32 0.37
C LYS A 50 -11.22 -0.04 1.84
N LYS A 51 -12.23 -0.85 2.17
CA LYS A 51 -12.53 -1.24 3.55
C LYS A 51 -12.45 -2.74 3.69
N LEU A 52 -11.29 -3.19 4.15
CA LEU A 52 -11.04 -4.58 4.53
C LEU A 52 -11.40 -4.74 6.00
N LEU A 53 -12.28 -5.67 6.34
CA LEU A 53 -12.53 -6.06 7.71
C LEU A 53 -11.89 -7.41 7.96
N TRP A 54 -10.78 -7.41 8.69
CA TRP A 54 -10.13 -8.64 9.12
C TRP A 54 -10.95 -9.31 10.21
N ARG A 55 -11.05 -10.64 10.18
CA ARG A 55 -11.74 -11.41 11.23
C ARG A 55 -11.04 -11.28 12.58
N ASP A 56 -9.73 -11.05 12.56
CA ASP A 56 -8.91 -10.74 13.72
C ASP A 56 -8.29 -9.35 13.54
N SER A 57 -8.57 -8.46 14.49
CA SER A 57 -8.18 -7.04 14.44
C SER A 57 -6.66 -6.83 14.47
N ARG A 58 -5.88 -7.82 14.93
CA ARG A 58 -4.40 -7.76 14.91
C ARG A 58 -3.84 -7.61 13.49
N TYR A 59 -4.58 -8.08 12.49
CA TYR A 59 -4.16 -8.03 11.08
C TYR A 59 -4.78 -6.86 10.32
N GLN A 60 -5.44 -5.92 10.99
CA GLN A 60 -6.14 -4.82 10.33
C GLN A 60 -5.23 -3.93 9.48
N ASN A 61 -3.94 -3.89 9.80
CA ASN A 61 -2.91 -3.14 9.08
C ASN A 61 -2.17 -3.98 8.01
N LEU A 62 -2.51 -5.26 7.86
CA LEU A 62 -1.90 -6.14 6.87
C LEU A 62 -2.59 -5.96 5.52
N ASN A 63 -1.80 -5.73 4.46
CA ASN A 63 -2.32 -5.73 3.09
C ASN A 63 -2.39 -7.17 2.55
N PRO A 64 -3.56 -7.66 2.11
CA PRO A 64 -3.69 -9.01 1.56
C PRO A 64 -2.77 -9.31 0.36
N LEU A 65 -2.38 -8.28 -0.41
CA LEU A 65 -1.51 -8.44 -1.57
C LEU A 65 -0.11 -8.96 -1.22
N LEU A 66 0.32 -8.85 0.05
CA LEU A 66 1.57 -9.47 0.52
C LEU A 66 1.60 -11.00 0.29
N HIS A 67 0.43 -11.63 0.30
CA HIS A 67 0.22 -13.07 0.16
C HIS A 67 -0.32 -13.47 -1.22
N PHE A 68 -0.45 -12.52 -2.15
CA PHE A 68 -1.04 -12.75 -3.47
C PHE A 68 -0.10 -13.52 -4.42
N MET A 69 1.21 -13.25 -4.34
CA MET A 69 2.22 -13.88 -5.19
C MET A 69 3.04 -14.93 -4.43
N ALA A 70 3.25 -16.09 -5.03
CA ALA A 70 4.27 -17.05 -4.60
C ALA A 70 5.60 -16.69 -5.23
N CYS A 71 6.58 -16.32 -4.41
CA CYS A 71 7.97 -16.12 -4.84
C CYS A 71 8.86 -17.21 -4.24
N CYS A 72 9.56 -17.96 -5.10
CA CYS A 72 10.50 -18.99 -4.67
C CYS A 72 11.68 -18.36 -3.92
N ARG A 73 11.98 -18.81 -2.69
CA ARG A 73 13.10 -18.27 -1.90
C ARG A 73 14.49 -18.61 -2.43
N TYR A 74 14.59 -19.49 -3.44
CA TYR A 74 15.86 -20.00 -3.95
C TYR A 74 16.24 -19.42 -5.31
N CYS A 75 15.25 -19.19 -6.18
CA CYS A 75 15.50 -18.64 -7.53
C CYS A 75 14.66 -17.40 -7.82
N PHE A 76 13.78 -16.98 -6.90
CA PHE A 76 12.88 -15.83 -7.04
C PHE A 76 11.85 -15.91 -8.17
N TYR A 77 11.65 -17.09 -8.75
CA TYR A 77 10.53 -17.35 -9.66
C TYR A 77 9.21 -17.05 -8.96
N THR A 78 8.41 -16.19 -9.58
CA THR A 78 7.24 -15.57 -8.98
C THR A 78 6.00 -15.67 -9.87
N ARG A 79 4.89 -16.14 -9.30
CA ARG A 79 3.58 -16.26 -9.98
C ARG A 79 2.44 -16.00 -9.00
N GLU A 80 1.24 -15.72 -9.53
CA GLU A 80 0.02 -15.69 -8.72
C GLU A 80 -0.13 -17.00 -7.93
N PHE A 81 -0.48 -16.89 -6.65
CA PHE A 81 -0.74 -18.07 -5.82
C PHE A 81 -2.18 -18.55 -6.01
N ASP A 82 -2.48 -19.09 -7.17
CA ASP A 82 -3.80 -19.60 -7.55
C ASP A 82 -3.83 -21.13 -7.58
N ARG A 83 -4.95 -21.70 -8.07
CA ARG A 83 -5.12 -23.15 -8.20
C ARG A 83 -4.22 -23.73 -9.29
N ASP A 84 -3.92 -22.97 -10.33
CA ASP A 84 -3.11 -23.42 -11.46
C ASP A 84 -1.65 -23.55 -11.05
N TYR A 85 -1.12 -22.58 -10.30
CA TYR A 85 0.20 -22.67 -9.69
C TYR A 85 0.26 -23.81 -8.67
N GLN A 86 -0.75 -23.97 -7.81
CA GLN A 86 -0.78 -25.09 -6.87
C GLN A 86 -0.83 -26.46 -7.54
N GLY A 87 -1.51 -26.54 -8.68
CA GLY A 87 -1.71 -27.75 -9.48
C GLY A 87 -0.78 -27.88 -10.68
N TRP A 88 0.32 -27.11 -10.76
CA TRP A 88 1.10 -26.96 -12.00
C TRP A 88 1.59 -28.30 -12.56
N LYS A 89 1.88 -29.27 -11.68
CA LYS A 89 2.30 -30.63 -12.08
C LYS A 89 1.24 -31.42 -12.85
N LYS A 90 -0.05 -31.07 -12.70
CA LYS A 90 -1.18 -31.71 -13.39
C LYS A 90 -1.49 -31.05 -14.73
N ASN A 91 -0.98 -29.84 -14.97
CA ASN A 91 -1.19 -29.12 -16.22
C ASN A 91 -0.17 -29.59 -17.26
N GLN A 92 -0.60 -30.44 -18.18
CA GLN A 92 0.26 -31.01 -19.22
C GLN A 92 0.82 -29.92 -20.15
N HIS A 93 -0.04 -29.02 -20.67
CA HIS A 93 0.38 -27.90 -21.53
C HIS A 93 1.45 -27.04 -20.85
N PHE A 94 1.24 -26.68 -19.58
CA PHE A 94 2.24 -25.91 -18.83
C PHE A 94 3.58 -26.66 -18.72
N ARG A 95 3.56 -27.94 -18.37
CA ARG A 95 4.79 -28.73 -18.18
C ARG A 95 5.57 -28.96 -19.47
N GLU A 96 4.88 -29.26 -20.56
CA GLU A 96 5.50 -29.70 -21.81
C GLU A 96 5.77 -28.53 -22.74
N ALA A 97 4.83 -27.58 -22.89
CA ALA A 97 4.96 -26.47 -23.83
C ALA A 97 5.63 -25.22 -23.20
N LEU A 98 5.23 -24.83 -21.99
CA LEU A 98 5.62 -23.53 -21.42
C LEU A 98 6.85 -23.60 -20.51
N LEU A 99 6.88 -24.58 -19.61
CA LEU A 99 7.87 -24.65 -18.55
C LEU A 99 9.32 -24.75 -19.04
N PRO A 100 9.66 -25.50 -20.12
CA PRO A 100 11.04 -25.57 -20.60
C PRO A 100 11.58 -24.19 -20.99
N ALA A 101 10.76 -23.39 -21.70
CA ALA A 101 11.13 -22.05 -22.12
C ALA A 101 11.19 -21.07 -20.92
N ILE A 102 10.18 -21.08 -20.05
CA ILE A 102 10.16 -20.25 -18.83
C ILE A 102 11.40 -20.54 -17.97
N ARG A 103 11.68 -21.83 -17.70
CA ARG A 103 12.82 -22.26 -16.89
C ARG A 103 14.14 -21.81 -17.50
N LYS A 104 14.32 -22.00 -18.81
CA LYS A 104 15.54 -21.56 -19.53
C LYS A 104 15.72 -20.05 -19.44
N ASN A 105 14.67 -19.28 -19.73
CA ASN A 105 14.71 -17.83 -19.76
C ASN A 105 14.95 -17.23 -18.37
N HIS A 106 14.21 -17.70 -17.36
CA HIS A 106 14.37 -17.25 -15.98
C HIS A 106 15.75 -17.55 -15.43
N LEU A 107 16.25 -18.79 -15.58
CA LEU A 107 17.59 -19.15 -15.09
C LEU A 107 18.70 -18.43 -15.84
N LYS A 108 18.53 -18.17 -17.15
CA LYS A 108 19.46 -17.36 -17.93
C LYS A 108 19.52 -15.92 -17.39
N LEU A 109 18.37 -15.31 -17.11
CA LEU A 109 18.31 -13.96 -16.54
C LEU A 109 18.88 -13.93 -15.12
N LEU A 110 18.57 -14.93 -14.28
CA LEU A 110 19.06 -15.05 -12.91
C LEU A 110 20.59 -15.18 -12.85
N ARG A 111 21.23 -15.88 -13.81
CA ARG A 111 22.69 -16.07 -13.82
C ARG A 111 23.48 -14.78 -14.01
N LYS A 112 22.91 -13.77 -14.67
CA LYS A 112 23.57 -12.47 -14.84
C LYS A 112 23.92 -11.84 -13.48
N GLU A 113 25.02 -11.11 -13.44
CA GLU A 113 25.47 -10.43 -12.21
C GLU A 113 24.53 -9.26 -11.86
N ASP A 114 24.18 -8.47 -12.87
CA ASP A 114 23.26 -7.34 -12.82
C ASP A 114 21.78 -7.74 -12.93
N SER A 115 21.45 -9.02 -12.70
CA SER A 115 20.10 -9.56 -12.85
C SER A 115 19.08 -8.79 -12.00
N ILE A 116 18.04 -8.26 -12.66
CA ILE A 116 16.91 -7.63 -11.97
C ILE A 116 16.23 -8.58 -10.98
N ILE A 117 16.20 -9.88 -11.29
CA ILE A 117 15.64 -10.91 -10.41
C ILE A 117 16.46 -11.01 -9.12
N LYS A 118 17.80 -10.98 -9.18
CA LYS A 118 18.66 -11.00 -7.98
C LYS A 118 18.51 -9.72 -7.17
N LYS A 119 18.56 -8.56 -7.84
CA LYS A 119 18.45 -7.25 -7.20
C LYS A 119 17.15 -7.11 -6.40
N ILE A 120 16.04 -7.56 -6.97
CA ILE A 120 14.74 -7.55 -6.28
C ILE A 120 14.62 -8.70 -5.26
N GLY A 121 15.00 -9.91 -5.65
CA GLY A 121 14.82 -11.12 -4.85
C GLY A 121 15.56 -11.07 -3.51
N ASN A 122 16.78 -10.52 -3.51
CA ASN A 122 17.61 -10.43 -2.31
C ASN A 122 17.12 -9.36 -1.31
N THR A 123 16.26 -8.42 -1.71
CA THR A 123 15.75 -7.36 -0.83
C THR A 123 14.36 -7.68 -0.25
N LEU A 124 13.78 -8.82 -0.60
CA LEU A 124 12.49 -9.25 -0.07
C LEU A 124 12.58 -9.50 1.44
N SER A 125 11.84 -8.73 2.23
CA SER A 125 11.73 -8.91 3.68
C SER A 125 10.29 -8.61 4.12
N PRO A 126 9.37 -9.59 4.06
CA PRO A 126 7.96 -9.36 4.36
C PRO A 126 7.71 -8.91 5.81
N GLU A 127 8.63 -9.20 6.73
CA GLU A 127 8.55 -8.85 8.14
C GLU A 127 8.99 -7.41 8.42
N LEU A 128 10.08 -6.96 7.76
CA LEU A 128 10.62 -5.61 7.96
C LEU A 128 9.98 -4.59 7.01
N TYR A 129 9.75 -4.99 5.77
CA TYR A 129 9.31 -4.14 4.66
C TYR A 129 8.10 -4.78 3.93
N PRO A 130 6.93 -4.91 4.59
CA PRO A 130 5.78 -5.62 4.03
C PRO A 130 5.18 -4.94 2.80
N PHE A 131 5.17 -3.60 2.74
CA PHE A 131 4.65 -2.85 1.61
C PHE A 131 5.56 -3.04 0.39
N GLU A 132 6.85 -2.79 0.60
CA GLU A 132 7.91 -2.89 -0.40
C GLU A 132 7.97 -4.33 -0.93
N THR A 133 7.95 -5.33 -0.05
CA THR A 133 7.92 -6.75 -0.44
C THR A 133 6.71 -7.11 -1.31
N ALA A 134 5.53 -6.52 -1.05
CA ALA A 134 4.36 -6.77 -1.89
C ALA A 134 4.54 -6.17 -3.30
N VAL A 135 5.08 -4.95 -3.41
CA VAL A 135 5.41 -4.31 -4.69
C VAL A 135 6.46 -5.14 -5.44
N LEU A 136 7.56 -5.50 -4.76
CA LEU A 136 8.68 -6.25 -5.34
C LEU A 136 8.27 -7.65 -5.83
N LYS A 137 7.36 -8.33 -5.11
CA LYS A 137 6.79 -9.60 -5.59
C LYS A 137 5.95 -9.43 -6.85
N LEU A 138 5.17 -8.35 -6.98
CA LEU A 138 4.42 -8.07 -8.20
C LEU A 138 5.38 -7.77 -9.36
N LEU A 139 6.46 -7.02 -9.12
CA LEU A 139 7.51 -6.76 -10.10
C LEU A 139 8.19 -8.05 -10.57
N LEU A 140 8.56 -8.96 -9.66
CA LEU A 140 9.09 -10.28 -10.05
C LEU A 140 8.08 -11.09 -10.88
N GLY A 141 6.80 -11.04 -10.53
CA GLY A 141 5.75 -11.69 -11.31
C GLY A 141 5.58 -11.10 -12.71
N ILE A 142 5.76 -9.80 -12.87
CA ILE A 142 5.78 -9.12 -14.18
C ILE A 142 6.98 -9.60 -14.99
N VAL A 143 8.17 -9.64 -14.41
CA VAL A 143 9.37 -10.18 -15.08
C VAL A 143 9.11 -11.61 -15.57
N ASP A 144 8.57 -12.49 -14.72
CA ASP A 144 8.30 -13.88 -15.09
C ASP A 144 7.16 -14.06 -16.10
N GLU A 145 6.18 -13.17 -16.11
CA GLU A 145 5.14 -13.12 -17.14
C GLU A 145 5.71 -12.61 -18.48
N ASP A 146 6.63 -11.65 -18.48
CA ASP A 146 7.29 -11.17 -19.71
C ASP A 146 8.25 -12.23 -20.30
N LEU A 147 8.80 -13.11 -19.48
CA LEU A 147 9.62 -14.26 -19.93
C LEU A 147 8.78 -15.45 -20.44
N ASN A 148 7.45 -15.41 -20.28
CA ASN A 148 6.52 -16.44 -20.70
C ASN A 148 6.29 -16.38 -22.23
N PRO A 149 6.47 -17.48 -22.97
CA PRO A 149 6.17 -17.50 -24.41
C PRO A 149 4.72 -17.15 -24.74
N GLU A 150 3.79 -17.56 -23.89
CA GLU A 150 2.36 -17.25 -23.99
C GLU A 150 1.97 -16.15 -23.00
N LYS A 151 2.77 -15.08 -22.94
CA LYS A 151 2.54 -13.96 -22.01
C LYS A 151 1.12 -13.40 -22.11
N GLN A 152 0.52 -13.13 -20.96
CA GLN A 152 -0.84 -12.59 -20.88
C GLN A 152 -0.80 -11.09 -20.54
N ASN A 153 -1.11 -10.24 -21.53
CA ASN A 153 -1.18 -8.78 -21.31
C ASN A 153 -2.17 -8.41 -20.19
N LEU A 154 -3.23 -9.21 -19.98
CA LEU A 154 -4.15 -9.02 -18.87
C LEU A 154 -3.48 -9.19 -17.49
N ASN A 155 -2.57 -10.15 -17.34
CA ASN A 155 -1.85 -10.35 -16.08
C ASN A 155 -0.91 -9.18 -15.79
N LEU A 156 -0.14 -8.75 -16.79
CA LEU A 156 0.75 -7.59 -16.68
C LEU A 156 -0.05 -6.34 -16.27
N ALA A 157 -1.17 -6.07 -16.93
CA ALA A 157 -2.05 -4.96 -16.58
C ALA A 157 -2.58 -5.04 -15.14
N ARG A 158 -3.01 -6.25 -14.72
CA ARG A 158 -3.51 -6.53 -13.37
C ARG A 158 -2.43 -6.38 -12.29
N TYR A 159 -1.17 -6.67 -12.60
CA TYR A 159 -0.04 -6.52 -11.66
C TYR A 159 0.33 -5.06 -11.47
N TYR A 160 0.48 -4.30 -12.56
CA TYR A 160 0.73 -2.86 -12.47
C TYR A 160 -0.41 -2.12 -11.76
N LEU A 161 -1.67 -2.48 -12.02
CA LEU A 161 -2.81 -1.89 -11.30
C LEU A 161 -2.75 -2.18 -9.79
N ARG A 162 -2.35 -3.39 -9.38
CA ARG A 162 -2.14 -3.71 -7.95
C ARG A 162 -0.96 -2.96 -7.33
N ILE A 163 0.11 -2.71 -8.09
CA ILE A 163 1.21 -1.87 -7.64
C ILE A 163 0.70 -0.43 -7.41
N ALA A 164 -0.11 0.11 -8.32
CA ALA A 164 -0.76 1.41 -8.12
C ALA A 164 -1.61 1.45 -6.85
N TRP A 165 -2.38 0.38 -6.58
CA TRP A 165 -3.15 0.28 -5.33
C TRP A 165 -2.27 0.27 -4.09
N LEU A 166 -1.15 -0.47 -4.11
CA LEU A 166 -0.22 -0.51 -2.99
C LEU A 166 0.36 0.88 -2.70
N PHE A 167 0.81 1.62 -3.72
CA PHE A 167 1.30 2.99 -3.54
C PHE A 167 0.24 3.90 -2.95
N ARG A 168 -1.00 3.78 -3.43
CA ARG A 168 -2.13 4.57 -2.93
C ARG A 168 -2.42 4.24 -1.47
N ASP A 169 -2.45 2.96 -1.11
CA ASP A 169 -2.66 2.49 0.27
C ASP A 169 -1.55 2.99 1.21
N GLU A 170 -0.28 2.97 0.76
CA GLU A 170 0.83 3.48 1.57
C GLU A 170 0.74 4.98 1.79
N LYS A 171 0.40 5.75 0.74
CA LYS A 171 0.19 7.20 0.84
C LYS A 171 -0.96 7.53 1.79
N GLU A 172 -2.10 6.86 1.66
CA GLU A 172 -3.25 7.03 2.55
C GLU A 172 -2.90 6.66 4.01
N ARG A 173 -2.18 5.55 4.22
CA ARG A 173 -1.69 5.12 5.54
C ARG A 173 -0.74 6.14 6.15
N ALA A 174 0.24 6.62 5.39
CA ALA A 174 1.18 7.63 5.82
C ALA A 174 0.45 8.93 6.22
N LEU A 175 -0.53 9.37 5.42
CA LEU A 175 -1.34 10.55 5.73
C LEU A 175 -2.18 10.36 7.00
N GLN A 176 -2.80 9.20 7.20
CA GLN A 176 -3.58 8.91 8.41
C GLN A 176 -2.68 8.88 9.65
N LEU A 177 -1.53 8.21 9.58
CA LEU A 177 -0.56 8.14 10.67
C LEU A 177 -0.04 9.54 11.00
N ARG A 178 0.34 10.34 9.98
CA ARG A 178 0.75 11.74 10.14
C ARG A 178 -0.32 12.57 10.84
N ARG A 179 -1.60 12.44 10.45
CA ARG A 179 -2.72 13.17 11.09
C ARG A 179 -2.88 12.78 12.56
N LYS A 180 -2.85 11.48 12.86
CA LYS A 180 -2.97 10.97 14.23
C LYS A 180 -1.80 11.41 15.09
N THR A 181 -0.57 11.15 14.66
CA THR A 181 0.64 11.53 15.38
C THR A 181 0.75 13.04 15.58
N LYS A 182 0.42 13.84 14.56
CA LYS A 182 0.40 15.31 14.69
C LYS A 182 -0.63 15.78 15.71
N LYS A 183 -1.81 15.14 15.76
CA LYS A 183 -2.84 15.44 16.77
C LYS A 183 -2.33 15.11 18.17
N ASP A 184 -1.88 13.86 18.38
CA ASP A 184 -1.43 13.37 19.69
C ASP A 184 -0.24 14.19 20.22
N LEU A 185 0.72 14.52 19.35
CA LEU A 185 1.87 15.37 19.69
C LEU A 185 1.46 16.80 20.02
N ASN A 186 0.57 17.42 19.22
CA ASN A 186 0.08 18.77 19.53
C ASN A 186 -0.67 18.82 20.86
N GLU A 187 -1.49 17.81 21.16
CA GLU A 187 -2.16 17.70 22.46
C GLU A 187 -1.14 17.54 23.61
N GLY A 188 -0.11 16.71 23.42
CA GLY A 188 1.00 16.58 24.37
C GLY A 188 1.76 17.89 24.60
N PHE A 189 2.10 18.61 23.53
CA PHE A 189 2.77 19.90 23.59
C PHE A 189 1.91 20.95 24.30
N ASN A 190 0.63 21.04 23.96
CA ASN A 190 -0.29 21.98 24.59
C ASN A 190 -0.42 21.71 26.09
N ARG A 191 -0.54 20.44 26.50
CA ARG A 191 -0.55 20.07 27.93
C ARG A 191 0.75 20.47 28.64
N ALA A 192 1.91 20.22 28.01
CA ALA A 192 3.21 20.58 28.59
C ALA A 192 3.38 22.11 28.71
N LEU A 193 2.94 22.87 27.70
CA LEU A 193 2.98 24.34 27.72
C LEU A 193 2.04 24.91 28.79
N LEU A 194 0.80 24.41 28.89
CA LEU A 194 -0.14 24.83 29.94
C LEU A 194 0.41 24.56 31.34
N SER A 195 0.95 23.37 31.59
CA SER A 195 1.58 23.04 32.87
C SER A 195 2.76 23.97 33.17
N GLN A 196 3.57 24.31 32.16
CA GLN A 196 4.67 25.26 32.32
C GLN A 196 4.19 26.66 32.71
N GLU A 197 3.08 27.13 32.11
CA GLU A 197 2.48 28.42 32.44
C GLU A 197 1.89 28.43 33.86
N GLU A 198 1.26 27.33 34.29
CA GLU A 198 0.79 27.13 35.66
C GLU A 198 1.95 27.17 36.66
N TYR A 199 3.06 26.44 36.40
CA TYR A 199 4.26 26.49 37.23
C TYR A 199 4.84 27.90 37.32
N ARG A 200 4.90 28.63 36.19
CA ARG A 200 5.39 30.02 36.16
C ARG A 200 4.51 30.93 37.01
N SER A 201 3.19 30.80 36.87
CA SER A 201 2.21 31.55 37.65
C SER A 201 2.34 31.27 39.15
N GLY A 202 2.52 29.99 39.53
CA GLY A 202 2.77 29.57 40.91
C GLY A 202 4.06 30.15 41.50
N ILE A 203 5.17 30.11 40.76
CA ILE A 203 6.45 30.73 41.18
C ILE A 203 6.28 32.23 41.39
N LYS A 204 5.57 32.92 40.48
CA LYS A 204 5.34 34.36 40.59
C LYS A 204 4.50 34.72 41.82
N LYS A 205 3.39 34.01 42.06
CA LYS A 205 2.56 34.21 43.26
C LYS A 205 3.35 33.99 44.55
N LEU A 206 4.20 32.94 44.57
CA LEU A 206 5.06 32.67 45.72
C LEU A 206 6.12 33.76 45.91
N GLN A 207 6.72 34.24 44.82
CA GLN A 207 7.67 35.36 44.84
C GLN A 207 7.01 36.63 45.39
N ASP A 208 5.82 36.99 44.90
CA ASP A 208 5.07 38.17 45.35
C ASP A 208 4.74 38.08 46.85
N GLY A 209 4.33 36.89 47.32
CA GLY A 209 4.06 36.63 48.74
C GLY A 209 5.31 36.75 49.60
N VAL A 210 6.44 36.19 49.16
CA VAL A 210 7.72 36.28 49.86
C VAL A 210 8.26 37.71 49.86
N GLU A 211 8.13 38.45 48.76
CA GLU A 211 8.52 39.86 48.69
C GLU A 211 7.69 40.73 49.66
N SER A 212 6.39 40.48 49.75
CA SER A 212 5.51 41.14 50.72
C SER A 212 5.95 40.85 52.17
N PHE A 213 6.22 39.58 52.49
CA PHE A 213 6.71 39.16 53.81
C PHE A 213 8.08 39.78 54.15
N LEU A 214 9.01 39.78 53.20
CA LEU A 214 10.35 40.35 53.38
C LEU A 214 10.37 41.89 53.45
N LYS A 215 9.27 42.59 53.12
CA LYS A 215 9.12 44.03 53.41
C LYS A 215 8.83 44.28 54.89
N GLN A 216 8.27 43.31 55.60
CA GLN A 216 7.86 43.44 56.99
C GLN A 216 8.99 43.06 57.98
N ILE A 217 10.09 42.47 57.50
CA ILE A 217 11.15 41.91 58.35
C ILE A 217 12.53 42.30 57.81
N LYS A 218 13.45 42.75 58.69
CA LYS A 218 14.88 42.92 58.35
C LYS A 218 15.57 41.55 58.29
N VAL A 219 15.60 40.94 57.11
CA VAL A 219 16.25 39.65 56.87
C VAL A 219 17.49 39.82 56.00
N SER A 220 18.65 39.37 56.49
CA SER A 220 19.93 39.39 55.76
C SER A 220 19.95 38.47 54.53
N ALA A 221 19.13 37.41 54.52
CA ALA A 221 19.02 36.44 53.42
C ALA A 221 18.12 36.86 52.24
N LYS A 222 17.56 38.08 52.23
CA LYS A 222 16.61 38.57 51.21
C LYS A 222 17.16 38.43 49.78
N THR A 223 18.42 38.77 49.58
CA THR A 223 19.10 38.68 48.28
C THR A 223 19.21 37.26 47.75
N ASP A 224 19.48 36.29 48.62
CA ASP A 224 19.66 34.90 48.21
C ASP A 224 18.34 34.20 47.89
N ILE A 225 17.28 34.57 48.61
CA ILE A 225 15.90 34.14 48.31
C ILE A 225 15.46 34.64 46.93
N LEU A 226 15.65 35.94 46.63
CA LEU A 226 15.31 36.51 45.32
C LEU A 226 16.15 35.91 44.18
N LYS A 227 17.44 35.66 44.39
CA LYS A 227 18.29 34.94 43.43
C LYS A 227 17.75 33.53 43.12
N SER A 228 17.19 32.85 44.12
CA SER A 228 16.59 31.52 43.95
C SER A 228 15.33 31.56 43.07
N PHE A 229 14.45 32.54 43.26
CA PHE A 229 13.29 32.76 42.36
C PHE A 229 13.73 33.05 40.92
N ASN A 230 14.70 33.93 40.73
CA ASN A 230 15.26 34.23 39.40
C ASN A 230 15.89 33.00 38.73
N ARG A 231 16.45 32.07 39.51
CA ARG A 231 16.98 30.80 39.00
C ARG A 231 15.85 29.85 38.58
N MET A 232 14.77 29.79 39.36
CA MET A 232 13.58 29.00 39.02
C MET A 232 12.91 29.52 37.74
N GLU A 233 12.73 30.83 37.59
CA GLU A 233 12.12 31.41 36.38
C GLU A 233 12.99 31.16 35.13
N ARG A 234 14.32 31.29 35.25
CA ARG A 234 15.24 30.95 34.16
C ARG A 234 15.11 29.49 33.71
N LYS A 235 15.02 28.55 34.65
CA LYS A 235 14.80 27.13 34.33
C LYS A 235 13.48 26.92 33.60
N VAL A 236 12.40 27.49 34.12
CA VAL A 236 11.05 27.42 33.52
C VAL A 236 11.04 27.98 32.09
N ASN A 237 11.68 29.12 31.85
CA ASN A 237 11.81 29.69 30.50
C ASN A 237 12.68 28.84 29.57
N SER A 238 13.75 28.24 30.08
CA SER A 238 14.60 27.34 29.28
C SER A 238 13.83 26.09 28.82
N THR A 239 12.98 25.53 29.69
CA THR A 239 12.12 24.39 29.35
C THR A 239 11.11 24.74 28.26
N LYS A 240 10.50 25.94 28.32
CA LYS A 240 9.60 26.42 27.25
C LYS A 240 10.30 26.48 25.89
N LYS A 241 11.49 27.09 25.84
CA LYS A 241 12.29 27.17 24.60
C LYS A 241 12.65 25.78 24.05
N ALA A 242 12.99 24.84 24.94
CA ALA A 242 13.28 23.45 24.54
C ALA A 242 12.04 22.75 23.96
N LEU A 243 10.86 22.94 24.56
CA LEU A 243 9.59 22.42 24.04
C LEU A 243 9.25 23.01 22.66
N GLU A 244 9.43 24.32 22.48
CA GLU A 244 9.21 25.00 21.19
C GLU A 244 10.20 24.51 20.12
N HIS A 245 11.46 24.26 20.49
CA HIS A 245 12.46 23.70 19.59
C HIS A 245 12.16 22.24 19.20
N LEU A 246 11.77 21.39 20.15
CA LEU A 246 11.34 20.02 19.85
C LEU A 246 10.13 20.00 18.91
N ARG A 247 9.18 20.94 19.12
CA ARG A 247 8.02 21.11 18.24
C ARG A 247 8.42 21.47 16.81
N SER A 248 9.49 22.25 16.61
CA SER A 248 9.99 22.58 15.27
C SER A 248 10.80 21.46 14.62
N LEU A 249 11.52 20.65 15.41
CA LEU A 249 12.24 19.48 14.89
C LEU A 249 11.31 18.37 14.40
N ILE A 250 10.21 18.11 15.12
CA ILE A 250 9.20 17.11 14.74
C ILE A 250 8.51 17.45 13.40
N GLN A 251 8.59 18.70 12.95
CA GLN A 251 8.08 19.09 11.64
C GLN A 251 9.01 18.70 10.48
N LYS A 252 10.26 18.33 10.76
CA LYS A 252 11.20 17.83 9.75
C LYS A 252 10.96 16.34 9.55
N GLU A 253 10.57 15.98 8.34
CA GLU A 253 10.25 14.60 7.98
C GLU A 253 11.51 13.73 8.03
N ASN A 254 11.45 12.60 8.74
CA ASN A 254 12.40 11.51 8.55
C ASN A 254 11.77 10.51 7.58
N GLU A 255 12.34 10.41 6.39
CA GLU A 255 11.99 9.37 5.43
C GLU A 255 12.36 7.98 6.00
N LYS A 256 11.57 6.96 5.63
CA LYS A 256 11.88 5.60 6.03
C LYS A 256 13.02 5.07 5.17
N VAL A 257 14.16 4.83 5.80
CA VAL A 257 15.30 4.12 5.20
C VAL A 257 14.87 2.73 4.74
N PHE A 258 15.24 2.36 3.51
CA PHE A 258 15.00 1.05 2.95
C PHE A 258 16.33 0.38 2.61
N MET A 259 16.75 -0.57 3.43
CA MET A 259 18.07 -1.22 3.30
C MET A 259 19.19 -0.15 3.30
N ASP A 260 20.06 -0.18 2.28
CA ASP A 260 21.15 0.77 2.08
C ASP A 260 20.73 2.04 1.30
N TYR A 261 19.43 2.22 1.04
CA TYR A 261 18.86 3.34 0.30
C TYR A 261 18.12 4.30 1.23
N SER A 262 18.15 5.60 0.91
CA SER A 262 17.49 6.65 1.72
C SER A 262 16.00 6.37 1.90
N ASN A 263 15.36 5.83 0.87
CA ASN A 263 13.99 5.38 0.89
C ASN A 263 13.73 4.31 -0.19
N PHE A 264 12.51 3.77 -0.24
CA PHE A 264 12.13 2.76 -1.21
C PHE A 264 12.04 3.32 -2.65
N GLU A 265 11.70 4.59 -2.82
CA GLU A 265 11.61 5.23 -4.14
C GLU A 265 13.00 5.32 -4.80
N ASP A 266 14.04 5.67 -4.03
CA ASP A 266 15.44 5.65 -4.47
C ASP A 266 15.86 4.26 -4.95
N PHE A 267 15.44 3.20 -4.24
CA PHE A 267 15.69 1.83 -4.69
C PHE A 267 15.00 1.53 -6.02
N LEU A 268 13.74 1.96 -6.21
CA LEU A 268 13.02 1.76 -7.47
C LEU A 268 13.65 2.56 -8.62
N PHE A 269 14.12 3.79 -8.38
CA PHE A 269 14.89 4.55 -9.36
C PHE A 269 16.19 3.85 -9.75
N TYR A 270 16.89 3.26 -8.77
CA TYR A 270 18.05 2.43 -9.05
C TYR A 270 17.68 1.21 -9.93
N LEU A 271 16.55 0.54 -9.68
CA LEU A 271 16.11 -0.57 -10.50
C LEU A 271 15.76 -0.14 -11.94
N LYS A 272 15.21 1.06 -12.15
CA LYS A 272 14.88 1.60 -13.48
C LYS A 272 16.08 1.66 -14.44
N ILE A 273 17.29 1.81 -13.92
CA ILE A 273 18.53 1.78 -14.72
C ILE A 273 18.66 0.44 -15.48
N TYR A 274 18.20 -0.66 -14.87
CA TYR A 274 18.28 -2.01 -15.44
C TYR A 274 16.97 -2.44 -16.12
N TRP A 275 15.84 -1.86 -15.71
CA TRP A 275 14.53 -2.21 -16.23
C TRP A 275 13.58 -1.01 -16.23
N GLN A 276 13.38 -0.42 -17.41
CA GLN A 276 12.63 0.84 -17.59
C GLN A 276 11.16 0.76 -17.15
N ASP A 277 10.52 -0.41 -17.21
CA ASP A 277 9.11 -0.58 -16.84
C ASP A 277 8.92 -0.76 -15.30
N VAL A 278 9.92 -0.44 -14.46
CA VAL A 278 9.73 -0.37 -12.99
C VAL A 278 9.03 0.95 -12.62
N PRO A 279 7.77 0.96 -12.12
CA PRO A 279 7.13 2.18 -11.65
C PRO A 279 7.72 2.61 -10.30
N THR A 280 7.99 3.91 -10.14
CA THR A 280 8.43 4.50 -8.86
C THR A 280 7.28 5.08 -8.03
N ASN A 281 6.10 5.25 -8.62
CA ASN A 281 4.93 5.81 -7.95
C ASN A 281 3.60 5.27 -8.53
N GLU A 282 2.48 5.70 -7.95
CA GLU A 282 1.14 5.30 -8.40
C GLU A 282 0.88 5.67 -9.87
N ASN A 283 1.25 6.88 -10.29
CA ASN A 283 0.92 7.37 -11.64
C ASN A 283 1.62 6.55 -12.72
N GLU A 284 2.92 6.28 -12.57
CA GLU A 284 3.65 5.43 -13.51
C GLU A 284 3.11 4.00 -13.54
N ALA A 285 2.73 3.45 -12.39
CA ALA A 285 2.10 2.14 -12.33
C ALA A 285 0.74 2.12 -13.07
N LEU A 286 -0.03 3.20 -12.98
CA LEU A 286 -1.28 3.36 -13.73
C LEU A 286 -1.03 3.49 -15.24
N GLU A 287 -0.01 4.23 -15.66
CA GLU A 287 0.37 4.35 -17.08
C GLU A 287 0.78 3.00 -17.68
N LEU A 288 1.57 2.21 -16.94
CA LEU A 288 1.94 0.86 -17.35
C LEU A 288 0.72 -0.07 -17.37
N ALA A 289 -0.15 -0.01 -16.35
CA ALA A 289 -1.41 -0.76 -16.35
C ALA A 289 -2.28 -0.42 -17.56
N PHE A 290 -2.40 0.87 -17.90
CA PHE A 290 -3.12 1.36 -19.07
C PHE A 290 -2.55 0.79 -20.37
N LYS A 291 -1.23 0.89 -20.58
CA LYS A 291 -0.51 0.32 -21.74
C LYS A 291 -0.86 -1.15 -21.95
N TYR A 292 -0.85 -1.98 -20.91
CA TYR A 292 -1.15 -3.40 -21.02
C TYR A 292 -2.64 -3.72 -21.14
N TYR A 293 -3.53 -2.97 -20.48
CA TYR A 293 -4.97 -3.09 -20.70
C TYR A 293 -5.37 -2.73 -22.15
N GLN A 294 -4.73 -1.73 -22.75
CA GLN A 294 -4.94 -1.38 -24.15
C GLN A 294 -4.51 -2.52 -25.10
N LYS A 295 -3.34 -3.12 -24.87
CA LYS A 295 -2.88 -4.28 -25.65
C LYS A 295 -3.85 -5.45 -25.51
N ASN A 296 -4.23 -5.78 -24.27
CA ASN A 296 -5.21 -6.82 -24.00
C ASN A 296 -6.54 -6.54 -24.72
N LEU A 297 -7.08 -5.31 -24.69
CA LEU A 297 -8.34 -4.99 -25.36
C LEU A 297 -8.32 -5.27 -26.87
N LYS A 298 -7.17 -5.07 -27.53
CA LYS A 298 -6.98 -5.34 -28.96
C LYS A 298 -6.94 -6.83 -29.28
N GLU A 299 -6.29 -7.63 -28.44
CA GLU A 299 -6.05 -9.06 -28.66
C GLU A 299 -7.22 -9.94 -28.16
N ASN A 300 -7.92 -9.47 -27.14
CA ASN A 300 -8.91 -10.28 -26.43
C ASN A 300 -10.14 -10.56 -27.32
N ARG A 301 -10.67 -11.77 -27.23
CA ARG A 301 -11.89 -12.19 -27.96
C ARG A 301 -13.12 -12.26 -27.06
N LEU A 302 -12.93 -12.32 -25.74
CA LEU A 302 -13.99 -12.50 -24.77
C LEU A 302 -14.70 -11.18 -24.47
N PHE A 303 -15.98 -11.13 -24.79
CA PHE A 303 -16.79 -9.91 -24.73
C PHE A 303 -16.85 -9.30 -23.31
N ASN A 304 -17.06 -10.13 -22.29
CA ASN A 304 -17.10 -9.68 -20.88
C ASN A 304 -15.78 -9.03 -20.44
N GLN A 305 -14.64 -9.57 -20.89
CA GLN A 305 -13.34 -9.00 -20.57
C GLN A 305 -13.11 -7.68 -21.30
N LYS A 306 -13.65 -7.50 -22.52
CA LYS A 306 -13.61 -6.22 -23.24
C LYS A 306 -14.40 -5.13 -22.51
N ILE A 307 -15.60 -5.42 -22.03
CA ILE A 307 -16.42 -4.47 -21.27
C ILE A 307 -15.65 -3.98 -20.03
N GLN A 308 -15.15 -4.92 -19.23
CA GLN A 308 -14.41 -4.59 -18.01
C GLN A 308 -13.09 -3.86 -18.31
N ALA A 309 -12.33 -4.29 -19.31
CA ALA A 309 -11.10 -3.63 -19.71
C ALA A 309 -11.35 -2.21 -20.22
N SER A 310 -12.43 -1.98 -20.98
CA SER A 310 -12.81 -0.65 -21.47
C SER A 310 -13.17 0.28 -20.31
N TYR A 311 -13.94 -0.21 -19.33
CA TYR A 311 -14.23 0.57 -18.13
C TYR A 311 -12.96 0.92 -17.34
N LEU A 312 -12.09 -0.06 -17.10
CA LEU A 312 -10.83 0.17 -16.39
C LEU A 312 -9.92 1.14 -17.12
N LEU A 313 -9.83 1.09 -18.45
CA LEU A 313 -9.10 2.07 -19.24
C LEU A 313 -9.68 3.48 -19.05
N GLY A 314 -11.01 3.62 -18.98
CA GLY A 314 -11.66 4.89 -18.70
C GLY A 314 -11.32 5.43 -17.30
N ASP A 315 -11.40 4.58 -16.28
CA ASP A 315 -11.10 4.97 -14.90
C ASP A 315 -9.62 5.31 -14.70
N ILE A 316 -8.72 4.50 -15.25
CA ILE A 316 -7.28 4.76 -15.22
C ILE A 316 -6.97 6.07 -15.96
N SER A 317 -7.54 6.29 -17.16
CA SER A 317 -7.33 7.54 -17.93
C SER A 317 -7.75 8.77 -17.14
N LYS A 318 -8.88 8.70 -16.43
CA LYS A 318 -9.34 9.78 -15.57
C LYS A 318 -8.34 10.06 -14.44
N ARG A 319 -7.79 9.02 -13.81
CA ARG A 319 -6.83 9.15 -12.70
C ARG A 319 -5.49 9.74 -13.10
N ILE A 320 -5.00 9.39 -14.29
CA ILE A 320 -3.77 9.97 -14.86
C ILE A 320 -4.00 11.36 -15.50
N GLY A 321 -5.22 11.91 -15.40
CA GLY A 321 -5.56 13.25 -15.92
C GLY A 321 -5.88 13.30 -17.42
N ASN A 322 -5.95 12.18 -18.13
CA ASN A 322 -6.31 12.12 -19.54
C ASN A 322 -7.83 11.99 -19.73
N LEU A 323 -8.54 13.11 -19.60
CA LEU A 323 -10.00 13.15 -19.59
C LEU A 323 -10.63 12.75 -20.95
N ASP A 324 -9.95 13.02 -22.06
CA ASP A 324 -10.44 12.66 -23.39
C ASP A 324 -10.45 11.15 -23.61
N ASN A 325 -9.35 10.47 -23.24
CA ASN A 325 -9.32 9.02 -23.24
C ASN A 325 -10.33 8.44 -22.25
N ALA A 326 -10.51 9.07 -21.09
CA ALA A 326 -11.51 8.63 -20.11
C ALA A 326 -12.92 8.60 -20.70
N LYS A 327 -13.35 9.70 -21.34
CA LYS A 327 -14.65 9.80 -22.03
C LYS A 327 -14.78 8.70 -23.10
N ARG A 328 -13.79 8.59 -23.99
CA ARG A 328 -13.79 7.61 -25.09
C ARG A 328 -13.95 6.17 -24.59
N TYR A 329 -13.24 5.80 -23.52
CA TYR A 329 -13.27 4.43 -23.01
C TYR A 329 -14.53 4.11 -22.19
N PHE A 330 -15.07 5.08 -21.44
CA PHE A 330 -16.38 4.90 -20.81
C PHE A 330 -17.50 4.76 -21.86
N ASP A 331 -17.46 5.56 -22.94
CA ASP A 331 -18.41 5.41 -24.06
C ASP A 331 -18.28 4.05 -24.76
N LEU A 332 -17.05 3.56 -24.93
CA LEU A 332 -16.83 2.21 -25.44
C LEU A 332 -17.37 1.13 -24.50
N ALA A 333 -17.14 1.25 -23.19
CA ALA A 333 -17.64 0.31 -22.19
C ALA A 333 -19.18 0.28 -22.17
N MET A 334 -19.84 1.43 -22.30
CA MET A 334 -21.30 1.54 -22.38
C MET A 334 -21.85 0.86 -23.63
N ARG A 335 -21.30 1.17 -24.81
CA ARG A 335 -21.73 0.55 -26.07
C ARG A 335 -21.58 -0.97 -26.05
N LEU A 336 -20.40 -1.46 -25.65
CA LEU A 336 -20.17 -2.90 -25.51
C LEU A 336 -21.15 -3.50 -24.50
N GLY A 337 -21.32 -2.88 -23.33
CA GLY A 337 -22.25 -3.35 -22.31
C GLY A 337 -23.68 -3.49 -22.83
N GLU A 338 -24.21 -2.47 -23.51
CA GLU A 338 -25.56 -2.47 -24.09
C GLU A 338 -25.73 -3.55 -25.16
N ASP A 339 -24.76 -3.70 -26.06
CA ASP A 339 -24.74 -4.77 -27.07
C ASP A 339 -24.76 -6.16 -26.44
N PHE A 340 -24.00 -6.35 -25.35
CA PHE A 340 -23.94 -7.64 -24.65
C PHE A 340 -25.25 -7.99 -23.97
N LEU A 341 -25.84 -7.02 -23.26
CA LEU A 341 -27.13 -7.16 -22.59
C LEU A 341 -28.22 -7.47 -23.60
N HIS A 342 -28.20 -6.82 -24.78
CA HIS A 342 -29.17 -7.07 -25.83
C HIS A 342 -29.07 -8.50 -26.40
N LYS A 343 -27.86 -9.05 -26.51
CA LYS A 343 -27.62 -10.42 -27.02
C LYS A 343 -27.94 -11.51 -25.99
N HIS A 344 -27.97 -11.18 -24.70
CA HIS A 344 -28.12 -12.16 -23.61
C HIS A 344 -29.27 -11.79 -22.65
N LYS A 345 -30.35 -11.21 -23.18
CA LYS A 345 -31.48 -10.67 -22.38
C LYS A 345 -32.04 -11.67 -21.36
N ASP A 346 -32.02 -12.96 -21.68
CA ASP A 346 -32.62 -14.02 -20.87
C ASP A 346 -31.64 -14.67 -19.87
N ASP A 347 -30.36 -14.27 -19.84
CA ASP A 347 -29.33 -14.87 -18.99
C ASP A 347 -28.80 -13.87 -17.94
N MET A 348 -29.56 -13.73 -16.84
CA MET A 348 -29.21 -12.84 -15.73
C MET A 348 -27.83 -13.11 -15.12
N VAL A 349 -27.36 -14.36 -15.14
CA VAL A 349 -26.06 -14.74 -14.58
C VAL A 349 -24.93 -14.18 -15.45
N LYS A 350 -25.07 -14.27 -16.78
CA LYS A 350 -24.08 -13.71 -17.71
C LYS A 350 -24.11 -12.19 -17.77
N THR A 351 -25.27 -11.56 -17.59
CA THR A 351 -25.46 -10.11 -17.73
C THR A 351 -25.15 -9.30 -16.47
N ALA A 352 -25.10 -9.91 -15.29
CA ALA A 352 -24.88 -9.20 -14.01
C ALA A 352 -23.60 -8.33 -14.00
N LEU A 353 -22.50 -8.82 -14.56
CA LEU A 353 -21.26 -8.04 -14.67
C LEU A 353 -21.43 -6.85 -15.62
N ALA A 354 -22.07 -7.07 -16.77
CA ALA A 354 -22.29 -6.02 -17.76
C ALA A 354 -23.18 -4.90 -17.19
N HIS A 355 -24.27 -5.23 -16.49
CA HIS A 355 -25.10 -4.25 -15.79
C HIS A 355 -24.28 -3.39 -14.82
N LYS A 356 -23.49 -4.04 -13.95
CA LYS A 356 -22.67 -3.32 -12.97
C LYS A 356 -21.64 -2.40 -13.62
N VAL A 357 -20.95 -2.87 -14.66
CA VAL A 357 -19.96 -2.04 -15.37
C VAL A 357 -20.64 -0.88 -16.10
N LEU A 358 -21.84 -1.08 -16.64
CA LEU A 358 -22.62 -0.03 -17.30
C LEU A 358 -23.00 1.09 -16.34
N GLU A 359 -23.53 0.74 -15.16
CA GLU A 359 -23.88 1.72 -14.12
C GLU A 359 -22.67 2.53 -13.67
N LEU A 360 -21.56 1.85 -13.41
CA LEU A 360 -20.30 2.49 -13.04
C LEU A 360 -19.79 3.42 -14.15
N SER A 361 -19.85 2.98 -15.41
CA SER A 361 -19.42 3.78 -16.57
C SER A 361 -20.27 5.05 -16.69
N LYS A 362 -21.60 4.94 -16.57
CA LYS A 362 -22.52 6.08 -16.60
C LYS A 362 -22.25 7.07 -15.46
N SER A 363 -22.03 6.57 -14.24
CA SER A 363 -21.70 7.38 -13.07
C SER A 363 -20.38 8.14 -13.27
N GLN A 364 -19.32 7.45 -13.68
CA GLN A 364 -18.02 8.08 -13.90
C GLN A 364 -18.04 9.07 -15.07
N TYR A 365 -18.73 8.75 -16.17
CA TYR A 365 -18.87 9.66 -17.30
C TYR A 365 -19.58 10.97 -16.93
N ARG A 366 -20.65 10.90 -16.11
CA ARG A 366 -21.35 12.11 -15.61
C ARG A 366 -20.43 12.99 -14.78
N SER A 367 -19.59 12.40 -13.93
CA SER A 367 -18.63 13.16 -13.12
C SER A 367 -17.55 13.89 -13.93
N LEU A 368 -17.31 13.49 -15.19
CA LEU A 368 -16.40 14.19 -16.10
C LEU A 368 -17.01 15.44 -16.73
N LYS A 369 -18.34 15.60 -16.69
CA LYS A 369 -19.04 16.80 -17.19
C LYS A 369 -19.13 17.92 -16.15
N THR A 370 -18.88 17.58 -14.89
CA THR A 370 -18.92 18.52 -13.75
C THR A 370 -17.55 19.08 -13.38
N LEU A 371 -16.49 18.59 -14.04
CA LEU A 371 -15.11 19.08 -13.97
C LEU A 371 -14.88 19.99 -15.17
#